data_AF-A0A6B3ED16-F1
#
_entry.id   AF-A0A6B3ED16-F1
#
_cell.length_a   1.000
_cell.length_b   1.000
_cell.length_c   1.000
_cell.angle_alpha   90.00
_cell.angle_beta   90.00
_cell.angle_gamma   90.00
#
_symmetry.space_group_name_H-M   'P 1'
#
loop_
_entity.id
_entity.type
_entity.pdbx_description
1 polymer ?
#
loop_
_entity_poly.entity_id
_entity_poly.type
_entity_poly.pdbx_seq_one_letter_code
_entity_poly.pdbx_strand_id
1 'polypeptide(L)'
;VDHYSSPGGSDEAVRVFLATGLRDAGQERYTPDGEEADMRTARVPYQDLVRGCLGGELHNSSLVIGALALGALLDGSEDTEAALS
;
A
#
# COMPACT_ATOMS: atom_id res chain seq x y z
N VAL A 1 2.69 -3.09 9.24
CA VAL A 1 3.01 -2.15 10.36
C VAL A 1 1.72 -1.53 10.88
N ASP A 2 1.71 -1.07 12.13
CA ASP A 2 0.54 -0.42 12.74
C ASP A 2 0.80 1.08 12.90
N HIS A 3 -0.18 1.91 12.58
CA HIS A 3 -0.08 3.35 12.80
C HIS A 3 -1.43 3.98 13.13
N TYR A 4 -1.38 5.16 13.72
CA TYR A 4 -2.55 6.01 13.97
C TYR A 4 -2.53 7.14 12.95
N SER A 5 -3.62 7.30 12.20
CA SER A 5 -3.74 8.28 11.12
C SER A 5 -3.74 9.72 11.66
N SER A 6 -4.30 9.91 12.86
CA SER A 6 -4.50 11.21 13.49
C SER A 6 -4.47 11.12 15.04
N PRO A 7 -3.33 10.76 15.65
CA PRO A 7 -3.26 10.42 17.09
C PRO A 7 -3.64 11.57 18.05
N GLY A 8 -3.71 12.81 17.56
CA GLY A 8 -4.17 13.97 18.33
C GLY A 8 -5.68 14.20 18.29
N GLY A 9 -6.43 13.50 17.43
CA GLY A 9 -7.86 13.74 17.19
C GLY A 9 -8.73 12.49 17.02
N SER A 10 -8.12 11.33 16.77
CA SER A 10 -8.81 10.04 16.62
C SER A 10 -7.98 8.92 17.24
N ASP A 11 -8.66 7.91 17.78
CA ASP A 11 -8.06 6.64 18.23
C ASP A 11 -8.04 5.58 17.13
N GLU A 12 -8.40 5.94 15.90
CA GLU A 12 -8.35 5.07 14.72
C GLU A 12 -6.94 4.51 14.49
N ALA A 13 -6.85 3.17 14.59
CA ALA A 13 -5.64 2.42 14.30
C ALA A 13 -5.76 1.72 12.94
N VAL A 14 -4.73 1.86 12.11
CA VAL A 14 -4.63 1.23 10.78
C VAL A 14 -3.47 0.25 10.76
N ARG A 15 -3.78 -1.01 10.45
CA ARG A 15 -2.79 -2.07 10.20
C ARG A 15 -2.56 -2.28 8.72
N VAL A 16 -1.31 -2.15 8.29
CA VAL A 16 -0.86 -2.39 6.91
C VAL A 16 -0.29 -3.80 6.78
N PHE A 17 -0.84 -4.59 5.86
CA PHE A 17 -0.41 -5.93 5.51
C PHE A 17 0.27 -5.96 4.13
N LEU A 18 1.25 -6.85 3.95
CA LEU A 18 1.84 -7.15 2.65
C LEU A 18 1.16 -8.39 2.06
N ALA A 19 0.47 -8.22 0.93
CA ALA A 19 -0.16 -9.32 0.21
C ALA A 19 0.73 -9.74 -0.98
N THR A 20 1.16 -11.00 -0.98
CA THR A 20 1.95 -11.63 -2.06
C THR A 20 1.19 -12.83 -2.63
N GLY A 21 1.66 -13.39 -3.76
CA GLY A 21 1.00 -14.53 -4.40
C GLY A 21 -0.43 -14.22 -4.88
N LEU A 22 -0.64 -13.00 -5.38
CA LEU A 22 -1.95 -12.54 -5.83
C LEU A 22 -2.44 -13.38 -7.02
N ARG A 23 -3.73 -13.71 -7.02
CA ARG A 23 -4.42 -14.39 -8.12
C ARG A 23 -5.72 -13.67 -8.44
N ASP A 24 -6.22 -13.86 -9.65
CA ASP A 24 -7.55 -13.37 -10.02
C ASP A 24 -8.62 -14.04 -9.14
N ALA A 25 -9.56 -13.25 -8.65
CA ALA A 25 -10.65 -13.71 -7.79
C ALA A 25 -11.80 -14.36 -8.59
N GLY A 26 -11.81 -14.28 -9.92
CA GLY A 26 -12.86 -14.84 -10.76
C GLY A 26 -14.08 -13.92 -10.94
N GLN A 27 -15.22 -14.48 -11.35
CA GLN A 27 -16.38 -13.73 -11.86
C GLN A 27 -17.29 -13.10 -10.79
N GLU A 28 -17.17 -13.45 -9.51
CA GLU A 28 -17.85 -12.74 -8.43
C GLU A 28 -17.06 -11.47 -8.07
N ARG A 29 -17.16 -10.46 -8.94
CA ARG A 29 -16.68 -9.12 -8.60
C ARG A 29 -17.67 -8.44 -7.67
N TYR A 30 -17.17 -7.97 -6.55
CA TYR A 30 -17.82 -6.91 -5.78
C TYR A 30 -18.16 -5.76 -6.73
N THR A 31 -19.40 -5.26 -6.65
CA THR A 31 -19.84 -4.09 -7.42
C THR A 31 -19.56 -2.87 -6.55
N PRO A 32 -18.61 -2.00 -6.92
CA PRO A 32 -18.29 -0.81 -6.13
C PRO A 32 -19.52 0.09 -5.98
N ASP A 33 -19.74 0.63 -4.79
CA ASP A 33 -20.79 1.60 -4.49
C ASP A 33 -20.20 2.85 -3.80
N GLY A 34 -21.00 3.92 -3.74
CA GLY A 34 -20.60 5.16 -3.05
C GLY A 34 -19.30 5.76 -3.58
N GLU A 35 -18.42 6.18 -2.66
CA GLU A 35 -17.11 6.76 -3.00
C GLU A 35 -16.20 5.79 -3.78
N GLU A 36 -16.44 4.48 -3.66
CA GLU A 36 -15.63 3.47 -4.34
C GLU A 36 -15.93 3.36 -5.83
N ALA A 37 -17.12 3.79 -6.27
CA ALA A 37 -17.50 3.78 -7.68
C ALA A 37 -16.61 4.69 -8.54
N ASP A 38 -16.05 5.75 -7.96
CA ASP A 38 -15.16 6.69 -8.64
C ASP A 38 -13.68 6.32 -8.51
N MET A 39 -13.34 5.33 -7.67
CA MET A 39 -11.95 4.92 -7.46
C MET A 39 -11.39 4.16 -8.67
N ARG A 40 -10.16 4.51 -9.04
CA ARG A 40 -9.43 3.87 -10.13
C ARG A 40 -8.29 3.02 -9.59
N THR A 41 -8.17 1.82 -10.13
CA THR A 41 -7.04 0.92 -9.82
C THR A 41 -5.90 1.16 -10.81
N ALA A 42 -4.69 1.28 -10.28
CA ALA A 42 -3.47 1.34 -11.07
C ALA A 42 -2.41 0.37 -10.55
N ARG A 43 -1.63 -0.22 -11.45
CA ARG A 43 -0.38 -0.90 -11.12
C ARG A 43 0.74 0.09 -11.40
N VAL A 44 1.55 0.38 -10.39
CA VAL A 44 2.63 1.36 -10.46
C VAL A 44 3.93 0.67 -10.06
N PRO A 45 5.06 0.91 -10.76
CA PRO A 45 6.35 0.41 -10.34
C PRO A 45 6.68 0.89 -8.92
N TYR A 46 7.23 -0.01 -8.09
CA TYR A 46 7.53 0.30 -6.69
C TYR A 46 8.41 1.55 -6.53
N GLN A 47 9.44 1.68 -7.37
CA GLN A 47 10.38 2.80 -7.31
C GLN A 47 9.70 4.15 -7.59
N ASP A 48 8.71 4.17 -8.48
CA ASP A 48 7.94 5.38 -8.77
C ASP A 48 7.00 5.73 -7.62
N LEU A 49 6.46 4.72 -6.93
CA LEU A 49 5.66 4.91 -5.72
C LEU A 49 6.49 5.57 -4.61
N VAL A 50 7.69 5.05 -4.34
CA VAL A 50 8.59 5.64 -3.33
C VAL A 50 8.98 7.07 -3.70
N ARG A 51 9.32 7.31 -4.97
CA ARG A 51 9.64 8.65 -5.46
C ARG A 51 8.47 9.62 -5.25
N GLY A 52 7.25 9.22 -5.61
CA GLY A 52 6.06 10.05 -5.43
C GLY A 52 5.74 10.35 -3.96
N CYS A 53 5.96 9.38 -3.06
CA CYS A 53 5.84 9.58 -1.62
C CYS A 53 6.88 10.59 -1.09
N LEU A 54 8.16 10.39 -1.41
CA LEU A 54 9.23 11.27 -0.93
C LEU A 54 9.24 12.65 -1.59
N GLY A 55 8.71 12.74 -2.82
CA GLY A 55 8.53 13.99 -3.55
C GLY A 55 7.32 14.82 -3.12
N GLY A 56 6.45 14.27 -2.26
CA GLY A 56 5.22 14.96 -1.85
C GLY A 56 4.17 15.03 -2.96
N GLU A 57 4.15 14.06 -3.88
CA GLU A 57 3.07 13.90 -4.86
C GLU A 57 1.97 12.98 -4.31
N LEU A 58 2.36 12.04 -3.44
CA LEU A 58 1.49 11.08 -2.78
C LEU A 58 1.43 11.37 -1.27
N HIS A 59 0.23 11.65 -0.76
CA HIS A 59 0.03 12.21 0.58
C HIS A 59 -0.72 11.30 1.55
N ASN A 60 -1.28 10.19 1.07
CA ASN A 60 -2.00 9.27 1.92
C ASN A 60 -1.02 8.59 2.90
N SER A 61 -1.24 8.76 4.21
CA SER A 61 -0.34 8.27 5.25
C SER A 61 -0.12 6.76 5.17
N SER A 62 -1.20 5.99 5.00
CA SER A 62 -1.15 4.53 4.87
C SER A 62 -0.31 4.09 3.66
N LEU A 63 -0.46 4.78 2.52
CA LEU A 63 0.33 4.51 1.31
C LEU A 63 1.82 4.79 1.53
N VAL A 64 2.16 5.95 2.08
CA VAL A 64 3.55 6.36 2.36
C VAL A 64 4.21 5.37 3.32
N ILE A 65 3.53 5.05 4.42
CA ILE A 65 4.02 4.11 5.43
C ILE A 65 4.20 2.71 4.82
N GLY A 66 3.23 2.23 4.05
CA GLY A 66 3.32 0.93 3.39
C GLY A 66 4.48 0.83 2.40
N ALA A 67 4.66 1.85 1.56
CA ALA A 67 5.72 1.89 0.55
C ALA A 67 7.13 1.87 1.19
N LEU A 68 7.33 2.67 2.24
CA LEU A 68 8.62 2.73 2.93
C LEU A 68 8.89 1.48 3.78
N ALA A 69 7.85 0.92 4.42
CA ALA A 69 7.97 -0.34 5.15
C ALA A 69 8.35 -1.51 4.24
N LEU A 70 7.80 -1.57 3.03
CA LEU A 70 8.21 -2.56 2.02
C LEU A 70 9.69 -2.39 1.66
N GLY A 71 10.17 -1.16 1.48
CA GLY A 71 11.58 -0.89 1.19
C GLY A 71 12.51 -1.41 2.27
N ALA A 72 12.19 -1.14 3.54
CA ALA A 72 12.96 -1.64 4.67
C ALA A 72 13.00 -3.19 4.74
N LEU A 73 11.90 -3.86 4.34
CA LEU A 73 11.88 -5.33 4.25
C LEU A 73 12.78 -5.84 3.12
N LEU A 74 12.76 -5.18 1.96
CA LEU A 74 13.54 -5.54 0.79
C LEU A 74 15.05 -5.33 0.98
N ASP A 75 15.41 -4.24 1.68
CA ASP A 75 16.81 -3.94 2.04
C ASP A 75 17.35 -4.92 3.09
N GLY A 76 16.47 -5.46 3.95
CA GLY A 76 16.81 -6.45 4.97
C GLY A 76 16.79 -7.91 4.50
N SER A 77 16.24 -8.19 3.32
CA SER A 77 16.22 -9.53 2.73
C SER A 77 17.48 -9.75 1.88
N GLU A 78 18.25 -10.80 2.16
CA GLU A 78 19.42 -11.17 1.32
C GLU A 78 19.03 -11.62 -0.10
N ASP A 79 17.73 -11.85 -0.36
CA ASP A 79 17.14 -12.16 -1.67
C ASP A 79 15.95 -11.24 -1.96
N THR A 80 16.25 -10.03 -2.46
CA THR A 80 15.24 -9.02 -2.84
C THR A 80 14.30 -9.50 -3.96
N GLU A 81 14.73 -10.41 -4.84
CA GLU A 81 13.90 -10.99 -5.91
C GLU A 81 12.85 -11.99 -5.39
N ALA A 82 13.16 -12.76 -4.35
CA ALA A 82 12.24 -13.77 -3.80
C ALA A 82 11.08 -13.16 -2.99
N ALA A 83 11.25 -11.93 -2.48
CA ALA A 83 10.23 -11.24 -1.70
C ALA A 83 9.12 -10.63 -2.57
N LEU A 84 9.37 -10.45 -3.89
CA LEU A 84 8.47 -9.76 -4.83
C LEU A 84 7.95 -10.66 -5.97
N SER A 85 8.49 -11.87 -6.15
CA SER A 85 7.98 -12.87 -7.11
C SER A 85 6.87 -13.72 -6.49
#